data_AF-A0A8T2TE27-F1
#
_entry.id   AF-A0A8T2TE27-F1
#
_cell.length_a   1.000
_cell.length_b   1.000
_cell.length_c   1.000
_cell.angle_alpha   90.00
_cell.angle_beta   90.00
_cell.angle_gamma   90.00
#
_symmetry.space_group_name_H-M   'P 1'
#
loop_
_entity.id
_entity.type
_entity.pdbx_description
1 polymer ?
#
loop_
_entity_poly.entity_id
_entity_poly.type
_entity_poly.pdbx_seq_one_letter_code
_entity_poly.pdbx_strand_id
1 'polypeptide(L)'
;MPFITCRTKNEVYDAEECSDVAICSSLAALGHNEDANVSVQDHIFLVHASLSSEASFTAFTLAGELPSCAFGFNSYGVGFTLNAVPPLPDEVVAGGIGRNFVSRDLLESTCLEVALQCVQLKNLAVGHSYNIFDICSRKIVNVETASRGRFSVKEIGATPFFHANMYRHLDISQVQDESSLHRHARAADLPKFTKDEILSLLGDTEDELYPIYMQGPVLHTLCTIWVDVDARKLTIYSGRPSSIERERSALVFDLTAQ
;
A
#
# COMPACT_ATOMS: atom_id res chain seq x y z
N MET A 1 34.43 3.20 -10.64
CA MET A 1 33.96 1.81 -10.47
C MET A 1 32.99 1.51 -11.60
N PRO A 2 33.16 0.44 -12.38
CA PRO A 2 32.27 0.17 -13.51
C PRO A 2 30.93 -0.35 -12.98
N PHE A 3 29.84 0.23 -13.45
CA PHE A 3 28.50 -0.29 -13.23
C PHE A 3 28.44 -1.69 -13.87
N ILE A 4 28.18 -2.70 -13.05
CA ILE A 4 27.92 -4.06 -13.53
C ILE A 4 26.64 -3.98 -14.36
N THR A 5 26.76 -4.21 -15.67
CA THR A 5 25.61 -4.39 -16.55
C THR A 5 24.76 -5.54 -16.02
N CYS A 6 23.54 -5.24 -15.58
CA CYS A 6 22.56 -6.25 -15.19
C CYS A 6 22.31 -7.15 -16.40
N ARG A 7 22.71 -8.42 -16.28
CA ARG A 7 22.34 -9.45 -17.25
C ARG A 7 20.82 -9.60 -17.17
N THR A 8 20.15 -9.55 -18.31
CA THR A 8 18.74 -9.93 -18.48
C THR A 8 18.58 -11.38 -18.03
N LYS A 9 18.26 -11.58 -16.75
CA LYS A 9 17.67 -12.83 -16.32
C LYS A 9 16.17 -12.69 -16.51
N ASN A 10 15.62 -13.56 -17.34
CA ASN A 10 14.20 -13.94 -17.28
C ASN A 10 13.99 -14.72 -15.97
N GLU A 11 14.18 -14.06 -14.83
CA GLU A 11 13.69 -14.53 -13.55
C GLU A 11 12.24 -14.04 -13.48
N VAL A 12 11.32 -14.97 -13.23
CA VAL A 12 9.91 -14.70 -12.95
C VAL A 12 9.87 -13.51 -11.99
N TYR A 13 9.22 -12.41 -12.41
CA TYR A 13 9.13 -11.21 -11.60
C TYR A 13 8.75 -11.61 -10.16
N ASP A 14 9.53 -11.14 -9.18
CA ASP A 14 9.10 -11.07 -7.78
C ASP A 14 7.85 -10.18 -7.75
N ALA A 15 6.69 -10.78 -7.99
CA ALA A 15 5.45 -10.07 -8.17
C ALA A 15 4.92 -9.61 -6.80
N GLU A 16 4.94 -8.31 -6.56
CA GLU A 16 4.10 -7.68 -5.54
C GLU A 16 2.68 -7.58 -6.12
N GLU A 17 1.68 -8.18 -5.46
CA GLU A 17 0.29 -8.23 -5.97
C GLU A 17 -0.74 -7.67 -4.98
N CYS A 18 -0.34 -6.67 -4.20
CA CYS A 18 -1.11 -6.07 -3.12
C CYS A 18 -2.51 -5.59 -3.52
N SER A 19 -3.41 -5.52 -2.53
CA SER A 19 -4.81 -5.10 -2.72
C SER A 19 -5.23 -4.09 -1.65
N ASP A 20 -5.87 -2.99 -2.04
CA ASP A 20 -6.43 -1.99 -1.11
C ASP A 20 -7.94 -1.81 -1.26
N VAL A 21 -8.58 -1.42 -0.16
CA VAL A 21 -9.93 -0.84 -0.15
C VAL A 21 -9.94 0.41 0.72
N ALA A 22 -10.41 1.53 0.17
CA ALA A 22 -10.58 2.79 0.91
C ALA A 22 -12.03 3.29 0.82
N ILE A 23 -12.57 3.83 1.91
CA ILE A 23 -13.87 4.51 1.95
C ILE A 23 -13.78 5.71 2.91
N CYS A 24 -14.41 6.83 2.54
CA CYS A 24 -14.56 7.98 3.43
C CYS A 24 -15.99 8.52 3.34
N SER A 25 -16.85 8.05 4.25
CA SER A 25 -18.25 8.44 4.38
C SER A 25 -18.62 8.58 5.86
N SER A 26 -19.71 7.92 6.28
CA SER A 26 -19.98 7.67 7.71
C SER A 26 -18.89 6.82 8.36
N LEU A 27 -18.17 6.03 7.57
CA LEU A 27 -16.94 5.32 7.94
C LEU A 27 -15.78 5.89 7.14
N ALA A 28 -14.70 6.31 7.80
CA ALA A 28 -13.42 6.61 7.18
C ALA A 28 -12.42 5.50 7.50
N ALA A 29 -12.08 4.68 6.50
CA ALA A 29 -11.23 3.52 6.69
C ALA A 29 -10.44 3.12 5.44
N LEU A 30 -9.34 2.43 5.68
CA LEU A 30 -8.45 1.83 4.68
C LEU A 30 -8.12 0.41 5.09
N GLY A 31 -8.23 -0.54 4.17
CA GLY A 31 -7.74 -1.91 4.32
C GLY A 31 -6.73 -2.24 3.24
N HIS A 32 -5.73 -3.06 3.57
CA HIS A 32 -4.63 -3.41 2.66
C HIS A 32 -4.15 -4.84 2.90
N ASN A 33 -3.97 -5.62 1.83
CA ASN A 33 -3.18 -6.85 1.84
C ASN A 33 -1.79 -6.54 1.29
N GLU A 34 -0.77 -6.90 2.07
CA GLU A 34 0.61 -6.89 1.61
C GLU A 34 0.96 -8.29 1.08
N ASP A 35 1.10 -8.39 -0.23
CA ASP A 35 1.30 -9.64 -0.95
C ASP A 35 2.70 -9.69 -1.55
N ALA A 36 3.49 -10.68 -1.14
CA ALA A 36 4.86 -10.82 -1.62
C ALA A 36 5.31 -12.28 -1.71
N ASN A 37 6.48 -12.48 -2.30
CA ASN A 37 7.11 -13.78 -2.41
C ASN A 37 7.33 -14.41 -1.02
N VAL A 38 6.92 -15.66 -0.81
CA VAL A 38 7.03 -16.38 0.47
C VAL A 38 8.46 -16.39 1.03
N SER A 39 9.48 -16.28 0.17
CA SER A 39 10.88 -16.19 0.58
C SER A 39 11.21 -14.98 1.46
N VAL A 40 10.38 -13.93 1.48
CA VAL A 40 10.60 -12.76 2.33
C VAL A 40 9.96 -12.87 3.71
N GLN A 41 9.18 -13.91 4.00
CA GLN A 41 8.37 -14.02 5.22
C GLN A 41 9.20 -13.93 6.52
N ASP A 42 10.43 -14.43 6.53
CA ASP A 42 11.34 -14.37 7.69
C ASP A 42 12.24 -13.10 7.69
N HIS A 43 11.96 -12.18 6.78
CA HIS A 43 12.75 -10.97 6.55
C HIS A 43 11.93 -9.68 6.71
N ILE A 44 10.69 -9.78 7.18
CA ILE A 44 9.82 -8.63 7.42
C ILE A 44 9.81 -8.24 8.89
N PHE A 45 9.84 -6.94 9.14
CA PHE A 45 9.84 -6.36 10.48
C PHE A 45 8.93 -5.14 10.55
N LEU A 46 8.39 -4.87 11.73
CA LEU A 46 7.84 -3.57 12.07
C LEU A 46 8.92 -2.75 12.76
N VAL A 47 9.30 -1.63 12.15
CA VAL A 47 10.25 -0.68 12.73
C VAL A 47 9.45 0.43 13.38
N HIS A 48 9.63 0.60 14.69
CA HIS A 48 9.24 1.82 15.38
C HIS A 48 10.50 2.68 15.61
N ALA A 49 10.47 3.93 15.16
CA ALA A 49 11.59 4.85 15.28
C ALA A 49 11.14 6.17 15.92
N SER A 50 11.90 6.64 16.91
CA SER A 50 11.76 7.98 17.47
C SER A 50 12.87 8.88 16.93
N LEU A 51 12.50 10.06 16.47
CA LEU A 51 13.39 11.03 15.83
C LEU A 51 13.78 12.12 16.83
N SER A 52 14.88 12.82 16.55
CA SER A 52 15.35 13.94 17.39
C SER A 52 14.39 15.13 17.41
N SER A 53 13.47 15.20 16.44
CA SER A 53 12.38 16.18 16.36
C SER A 53 11.17 15.84 17.25
N GLU A 54 11.27 14.82 18.11
CA GLU A 54 10.17 14.23 18.91
C GLU A 54 9.11 13.49 18.08
N ALA A 55 9.14 13.60 16.74
CA ALA A 55 8.35 12.79 15.84
C ALA A 55 8.72 11.30 15.98
N SER A 56 7.74 10.42 15.77
CA SER A 56 7.99 8.99 15.65
C SER A 56 7.18 8.38 14.52
N PHE A 57 7.63 7.24 14.00
CA PHE A 57 6.88 6.47 13.02
C PHE A 57 6.95 4.97 13.31
N THR A 58 5.97 4.25 12.79
CA THR A 58 5.95 2.79 12.72
C THR A 58 5.76 2.39 11.26
N ALA A 59 6.61 1.49 10.75
CA ALA A 59 6.62 1.11 9.34
C ALA A 59 6.92 -0.37 9.13
N PHE A 60 6.22 -0.97 8.17
CA PHE A 60 6.56 -2.28 7.64
C PHE A 60 7.81 -2.18 6.77
N THR A 61 8.77 -3.06 7.05
CA THR A 61 10.12 -2.98 6.47
C THR A 61 10.65 -4.36 6.16
N LEU A 62 11.10 -4.55 4.92
CA LEU A 62 11.91 -5.70 4.52
C LEU A 62 13.37 -5.51 4.92
N ALA A 63 14.03 -6.57 5.38
CA ALA A 63 15.43 -6.54 5.80
C ALA A 63 16.34 -5.98 4.69
N GLY A 64 17.13 -4.96 5.02
CA GLY A 64 18.05 -4.32 4.09
C GLY A 64 17.46 -3.12 3.33
N GLU A 65 16.15 -2.86 3.47
CA GLU A 65 15.50 -1.68 2.89
C GLU A 65 15.37 -0.53 3.90
N LEU A 66 15.11 0.67 3.36
CA LEU A 66 14.65 1.79 4.19
C LEU A 66 13.19 1.53 4.62
N PRO A 67 12.80 1.82 5.87
CA PRO A 67 11.39 1.92 6.23
C PRO A 67 10.73 3.00 5.37
N SER A 68 9.64 2.81 4.64
CA SER A 68 8.71 1.68 4.50
C SER A 68 8.75 1.09 3.09
N CYS A 69 8.46 -0.21 2.96
CA CYS A 69 8.25 -0.89 1.68
C CYS A 69 6.79 -1.28 1.39
N ALA A 70 5.83 -0.92 2.25
CA ALA A 70 4.41 -1.31 2.06
C ALA A 70 3.47 -0.30 2.71
N PHE A 71 3.61 -0.14 4.02
CA PHE A 71 2.78 0.77 4.80
C PHE A 71 3.53 1.35 6.00
N GLY A 72 2.97 2.42 6.55
CA GLY A 72 3.42 2.98 7.81
C GLY A 72 2.62 4.22 8.21
N PHE A 73 2.87 4.68 9.42
CA PHE A 73 2.18 5.82 10.02
C PHE A 73 3.07 6.51 11.06
N ASN A 74 2.73 7.74 11.38
CA ASN A 74 3.54 8.57 12.28
C ASN A 74 2.75 9.23 13.41
N SER A 75 3.48 9.86 14.32
CA SER A 75 2.94 10.55 15.48
C SER A 75 2.20 11.86 15.19
N TYR A 76 2.16 12.30 13.93
CA TYR A 76 1.31 13.42 13.49
C TYR A 76 -0.05 12.93 12.99
N GLY A 77 -0.28 11.62 12.99
CA GLY A 77 -1.55 11.04 12.54
C GLY A 77 -1.66 10.87 11.02
N VAL A 78 -0.53 10.97 10.31
CA VAL A 78 -0.43 10.68 8.88
C VAL A 78 0.06 9.25 8.69
N GLY A 79 -0.51 8.53 7.73
CA GLY A 79 0.00 7.24 7.31
C GLY A 79 -0.41 6.88 5.90
N PHE A 80 0.07 5.74 5.42
CA PHE A 80 -0.18 5.28 4.07
C PHE A 80 -0.06 3.77 3.92
N THR A 81 -0.69 3.25 2.87
CA THR A 81 -0.37 1.97 2.21
C THR A 81 0.03 2.26 0.77
N LEU A 82 0.69 1.31 0.10
CA LEU A 82 1.08 1.49 -1.29
C LEU A 82 1.04 0.19 -2.08
N ASN A 83 0.81 0.31 -3.39
CA ASN A 83 0.97 -0.75 -4.36
C ASN A 83 1.98 -0.33 -5.44
N ALA A 84 2.81 -1.26 -5.89
CA ALA A 84 3.54 -1.10 -7.14
C ALA A 84 2.57 -1.05 -8.31
N VAL A 85 2.73 -0.05 -9.18
CA VAL A 85 1.98 0.07 -10.46
C VAL A 85 2.97 0.25 -11.60
N PRO A 86 3.41 -0.83 -12.26
CA PRO A 86 4.48 -0.78 -13.24
C PRO A 86 4.03 -0.11 -14.55
N PRO A 87 4.58 1.06 -14.92
CA PRO A 87 4.35 1.62 -16.24
C PRO A 87 5.17 0.84 -17.29
N LEU A 88 4.90 1.05 -18.59
CA LEU A 88 5.74 0.46 -19.64
C LEU A 88 7.17 1.05 -19.61
N PRO A 89 8.18 0.33 -20.12
CA PRO A 89 9.58 0.77 -20.02
C PRO A 89 9.87 2.16 -20.62
N ASP A 90 9.16 2.56 -21.66
CA ASP A 90 9.28 3.87 -22.33
C ASP A 90 8.69 5.03 -21.51
N GLU A 91 7.89 4.71 -20.49
CA GLU A 91 7.34 5.66 -19.53
C GLU A 91 8.29 5.94 -18.35
N VAL A 92 9.34 5.14 -18.19
CA VAL A 92 10.30 5.20 -17.08
C VAL A 92 11.53 6.05 -17.46
N VAL A 93 11.95 6.93 -16.55
CA VAL A 93 13.19 7.69 -16.67
C VAL A 93 14.20 7.18 -15.64
N ALA A 94 15.33 6.67 -16.12
CA ALA A 94 16.42 6.22 -15.27
C ALA A 94 17.04 7.39 -14.48
N GLY A 95 17.54 7.11 -13.27
CA GLY A 95 18.21 8.09 -12.42
C GLY A 95 17.29 8.97 -11.57
N GLY A 96 15.99 8.67 -11.54
CA GLY A 96 15.06 9.30 -10.59
C GLY A 96 15.20 8.78 -9.16
N ILE A 97 14.44 9.39 -8.24
CA ILE A 97 14.32 8.98 -6.85
C ILE A 97 13.53 7.68 -6.78
N GLY A 98 14.12 6.66 -6.16
CA GLY A 98 13.47 5.38 -5.92
C GLY A 98 12.41 5.46 -4.81
N ARG A 99 11.37 4.65 -4.92
CA ARG A 99 10.21 4.66 -4.01
C ARG A 99 10.60 4.55 -2.54
N ASN A 100 11.58 3.75 -2.17
CA ASN A 100 11.97 3.59 -0.76
C ASN A 100 12.44 4.90 -0.11
N PHE A 101 13.04 5.84 -0.86
CA PHE A 101 13.37 7.15 -0.33
C PHE A 101 12.12 8.02 -0.14
N VAL A 102 11.16 7.93 -1.07
CA VAL A 102 9.90 8.67 -1.03
C VAL A 102 9.03 8.19 0.13
N SER A 103 8.83 6.88 0.25
CA SER A 103 8.06 6.28 1.34
C SER A 103 8.71 6.55 2.70
N ARG A 104 10.05 6.62 2.76
CA ARG A 104 10.74 7.00 3.99
C ARG A 104 10.48 8.45 4.38
N ASP A 105 10.58 9.38 3.43
CA ASP A 105 10.30 10.80 3.64
C ASP A 105 8.84 11.04 4.04
N LEU A 106 7.92 10.28 3.42
CA LEU A 106 6.49 10.32 3.71
C LEU A 106 6.16 10.00 5.18
N LEU A 107 6.95 9.14 5.85
CA LEU A 107 6.76 8.81 7.27
C LEU A 107 7.03 10.00 8.21
N GLU A 108 7.63 11.08 7.74
CA GLU A 108 7.89 12.29 8.55
C GLU A 108 6.91 13.43 8.20
N SER A 109 5.90 13.17 7.37
CA SER A 109 4.90 14.16 6.97
C SER A 109 4.00 14.58 8.14
N THR A 110 3.89 15.89 8.36
CA THR A 110 3.15 16.46 9.50
C THR A 110 1.65 16.61 9.26
N CYS A 111 1.22 16.56 7.99
CA CYS A 111 -0.19 16.63 7.58
C CYS A 111 -0.32 16.10 6.15
N LEU A 112 -1.57 15.98 5.68
CA LEU A 112 -1.87 15.52 4.32
C LEU A 112 -1.20 16.37 3.24
N GLU A 113 -1.14 17.69 3.40
CA GLU A 113 -0.54 18.59 2.40
C GLU A 113 0.96 18.32 2.23
N VAL A 114 1.68 18.07 3.32
CA VAL A 114 3.11 17.71 3.28
C VAL A 114 3.29 16.32 2.64
N ALA A 115 2.44 15.37 3.02
CA ALA A 115 2.45 14.02 2.44
C ALA A 115 2.26 14.03 0.92
N LEU A 116 1.34 14.85 0.42
CA LEU A 116 1.13 15.04 -1.02
C LEU A 116 2.37 15.61 -1.72
N GLN A 117 3.07 16.55 -1.09
CA GLN A 117 4.31 17.11 -1.66
C GLN A 117 5.42 16.06 -1.77
N CYS A 118 5.55 15.18 -0.77
CA CYS A 118 6.53 14.08 -0.77
C CYS A 118 6.32 13.11 -1.95
N VAL A 119 5.07 12.73 -2.24
CA VAL A 119 4.78 11.78 -3.33
C VAL A 119 4.68 12.42 -4.71
N GLN A 120 4.61 13.75 -4.82
CA GLN A 120 4.49 14.47 -6.09
C GLN A 120 5.83 15.01 -6.63
N LEU A 121 6.94 14.39 -6.22
CA LEU A 121 8.28 14.78 -6.67
C LEU A 121 8.40 14.71 -8.19
N LYS A 122 9.05 15.72 -8.79
CA LYS A 122 9.19 15.82 -10.24
C LYS A 122 10.11 14.77 -10.85
N ASN A 123 11.00 14.19 -10.03
CA ASN A 123 12.08 13.31 -10.44
C ASN A 123 11.94 11.89 -9.88
N LEU A 124 10.72 11.38 -9.71
CA LEU A 124 10.48 9.97 -9.37
C LEU A 124 10.98 9.03 -10.47
N ALA A 125 11.58 7.90 -10.10
CA ALA A 125 12.07 6.90 -11.05
C ALA A 125 10.94 6.06 -11.65
N VAL A 126 10.10 5.48 -10.78
CA VAL A 126 9.05 4.53 -11.14
C VAL A 126 7.75 4.90 -10.45
N GLY A 127 6.63 4.39 -10.93
CA GLY A 127 5.33 4.75 -10.39
C GLY A 127 4.77 3.80 -9.35
N HIS A 128 4.00 4.37 -8.45
CA HIS A 128 3.36 3.72 -7.30
C HIS A 128 1.99 4.36 -7.05
N SER A 129 1.09 3.58 -6.48
CA SER A 129 -0.20 4.03 -5.95
C SER A 129 -0.08 4.13 -4.44
N TYR A 130 -0.35 5.31 -3.88
CA TYR A 130 -0.29 5.56 -2.44
C TYR A 130 -1.70 5.85 -1.93
N ASN A 131 -2.18 5.08 -0.96
CA ASN A 131 -3.38 5.44 -0.20
C ASN A 131 -2.95 6.16 1.08
N ILE A 132 -3.03 7.48 1.10
CA ILE A 132 -2.59 8.33 2.21
C ILE A 132 -3.81 8.71 3.05
N PHE A 133 -3.70 8.55 4.37
CA PHE A 133 -4.71 9.00 5.31
C PHE A 133 -4.13 10.01 6.29
N ASP A 134 -5.01 10.91 6.77
CA ASP A 134 -4.72 11.86 7.82
C ASP A 134 -5.90 11.86 8.81
N ILE A 135 -5.65 11.42 10.04
CA ILE A 135 -6.67 11.29 11.08
C ILE A 135 -7.15 12.64 11.61
N CYS A 136 -6.32 13.69 11.50
CA CYS A 136 -6.64 15.02 12.01
C CYS A 136 -7.61 15.73 11.07
N SER A 137 -7.35 15.67 9.76
CA SER A 137 -8.26 16.22 8.74
C SER A 137 -9.39 15.25 8.37
N ARG A 138 -9.34 14.00 8.87
CA ARG A 138 -10.28 12.92 8.55
C ARG A 138 -10.42 12.71 7.03
N LYS A 139 -9.28 12.65 6.34
CA LYS A 139 -9.21 12.50 4.88
C LYS A 139 -8.44 11.26 4.49
N ILE A 140 -8.83 10.68 3.37
CA ILE A 140 -8.11 9.61 2.68
C ILE A 140 -8.01 10.01 1.21
N VAL A 141 -6.83 9.89 0.62
CA VAL A 141 -6.59 10.14 -0.80
C VAL A 141 -5.81 8.98 -1.39
N ASN A 142 -6.13 8.61 -2.63
CA ASN A 142 -5.24 7.80 -3.45
C ASN A 142 -4.43 8.70 -4.38
N VAL A 143 -3.12 8.46 -4.48
CA VAL A 143 -2.21 9.17 -5.37
C VAL A 143 -1.48 8.16 -6.24
N GLU A 144 -1.77 8.20 -7.54
CA GLU A 144 -1.00 7.47 -8.54
C GLU A 144 0.11 8.37 -9.05
N THR A 145 1.34 7.88 -9.02
CA THR A 145 2.55 8.61 -9.39
C THR A 145 3.26 7.90 -10.52
N ALA A 146 3.98 8.64 -11.36
CA ALA A 146 4.84 8.07 -12.37
C ALA A 146 6.06 8.96 -12.64
N SER A 147 6.99 8.41 -13.40
CA SER A 147 8.14 9.14 -13.95
C SER A 147 7.74 10.44 -14.66
N ARG A 148 8.68 11.38 -14.79
CA ARG A 148 8.49 12.71 -15.42
C ARG A 148 7.56 13.65 -14.64
N GLY A 149 7.44 13.45 -13.32
CA GLY A 149 6.65 14.32 -12.44
C GLY A 149 5.16 14.26 -12.71
N ARG A 150 4.68 13.12 -13.21
CA ARG A 150 3.27 12.89 -13.51
C ARG A 150 2.61 12.25 -12.31
N PHE A 151 1.43 12.73 -11.97
CA PHE A 151 0.63 12.17 -10.89
C PHE A 151 -0.84 12.46 -11.12
N SER A 152 -1.67 11.70 -10.44
CA SER A 152 -3.11 11.94 -10.33
C SER A 152 -3.51 11.77 -8.87
N VAL A 153 -4.40 12.63 -8.38
CA VAL A 153 -4.89 12.57 -6.99
C VAL A 153 -6.38 12.31 -7.03
N LYS A 154 -6.82 11.32 -6.25
CA LYS A 154 -8.22 10.97 -6.07
C LYS A 154 -8.58 11.06 -4.59
N GLU A 155 -9.38 12.04 -4.22
CA GLU A 155 -9.98 12.06 -2.88
C GLU A 155 -10.99 10.93 -2.74
N ILE A 156 -10.87 10.16 -1.65
CA ILE A 156 -11.77 9.04 -1.36
C ILE A 156 -13.04 9.59 -0.70
N GLY A 157 -14.19 9.11 -1.16
CA GLY A 157 -15.50 9.56 -0.69
C GLY A 157 -16.43 8.40 -0.36
N ALA A 158 -17.73 8.62 -0.56
CA ALA A 158 -18.76 7.65 -0.19
C ALA A 158 -18.84 6.40 -1.08
N THR A 159 -18.24 6.44 -2.26
CA THR A 159 -18.05 5.25 -3.09
C THR A 159 -16.73 4.60 -2.70
N PRO A 160 -16.74 3.35 -2.20
CA PRO A 160 -15.51 2.62 -1.89
C PRO A 160 -14.61 2.51 -3.12
N PHE A 161 -13.32 2.68 -2.90
CA PHE A 161 -12.30 2.58 -3.93
C PHE A 161 -11.46 1.33 -3.68
N PHE A 162 -11.44 0.42 -4.65
CA PHE A 162 -10.53 -0.72 -4.65
C PHE A 162 -9.36 -0.43 -5.59
N HIS A 163 -8.15 -0.79 -5.17
CA HIS A 163 -6.92 -0.60 -5.94
C HIS A 163 -6.04 -1.87 -5.86
N ALA A 164 -5.35 -2.17 -6.95
CA ALA A 164 -4.46 -3.32 -7.11
C ALA A 164 -3.14 -2.84 -7.77
N ASN A 165 -2.49 -3.64 -8.60
CA ASN A 165 -1.17 -3.31 -9.17
C ASN A 165 -1.27 -2.70 -10.59
N MET A 166 -2.35 -1.97 -10.87
CA MET A 166 -2.55 -1.23 -12.11
C MET A 166 -3.04 0.20 -11.85
N TYR A 167 -2.62 1.15 -12.69
CA TYR A 167 -3.12 2.52 -12.68
C TYR A 167 -4.62 2.54 -13.04
N ARG A 168 -5.36 3.42 -12.35
CA ARG A 168 -6.82 3.56 -12.41
C ARG A 168 -7.26 4.96 -12.78
N HIS A 169 -6.49 5.98 -12.43
CA HIS A 169 -6.88 7.38 -12.63
C HIS A 169 -5.73 8.30 -13.06
N LEU A 170 -4.50 7.81 -13.13
CA LEU A 170 -3.43 8.39 -13.94
C LEU A 170 -3.38 7.69 -15.31
N ASP A 171 -3.56 8.47 -16.37
CA ASP A 171 -3.49 7.97 -17.74
C ASP A 171 -2.01 7.84 -18.17
N ILE A 172 -1.55 6.59 -18.26
CA ILE A 172 -0.18 6.24 -18.62
C ILE A 172 -0.15 4.87 -19.31
N SER A 173 0.80 4.68 -20.22
CA SER A 173 1.04 3.36 -20.78
C SER A 173 1.57 2.43 -19.69
N GLN A 174 0.86 1.34 -19.41
CA GLN A 174 1.16 0.47 -18.27
C GLN A 174 1.20 -1.00 -18.67
N VAL A 175 1.92 -1.79 -17.86
CA VAL A 175 1.89 -3.25 -17.96
C VAL A 175 0.47 -3.74 -17.69
N GLN A 176 0.01 -4.70 -18.48
CA GLN A 176 -1.26 -5.39 -18.20
C GLN A 176 -0.98 -6.53 -17.24
N ASP A 177 -1.61 -6.48 -16.07
CA ASP A 177 -1.46 -7.47 -15.01
C ASP A 177 -2.75 -8.28 -14.86
N GLU A 178 -2.71 -9.56 -15.24
CA GLU A 178 -3.90 -10.43 -15.22
C GLU A 178 -4.46 -10.58 -13.81
N SER A 179 -3.60 -10.71 -12.80
CA SER A 179 -4.01 -10.79 -11.39
C SER A 179 -4.80 -9.56 -10.96
N SER A 180 -4.27 -8.36 -11.22
CA SER A 180 -4.96 -7.10 -10.91
C SER A 180 -6.31 -7.00 -11.60
N LEU A 181 -6.41 -7.40 -12.88
CA LEU A 181 -7.68 -7.39 -13.61
C LEU A 181 -8.72 -8.32 -12.96
N HIS A 182 -8.30 -9.53 -12.58
CA HIS A 182 -9.15 -10.51 -11.90
C HIS A 182 -9.59 -10.02 -10.52
N ARG A 183 -8.66 -9.54 -9.69
CA ARG A 183 -8.95 -8.98 -8.36
C ARG A 183 -9.87 -7.77 -8.43
N HIS A 184 -9.69 -6.89 -9.43
CA HIS A 184 -10.61 -5.78 -9.68
C HIS A 184 -12.02 -6.26 -10.04
N ALA A 185 -12.14 -7.26 -10.92
CA ALA A 185 -13.44 -7.83 -11.29
C ALA A 185 -14.12 -8.47 -10.08
N ARG A 186 -13.39 -9.29 -9.31
CA ARG A 186 -13.89 -9.91 -8.08
C ARG A 186 -14.32 -8.88 -7.05
N ALA A 187 -13.50 -7.85 -6.82
CA ALA A 187 -13.81 -6.77 -5.88
C ALA A 187 -15.03 -5.94 -6.34
N ALA A 188 -15.33 -5.85 -7.63
CA ALA A 188 -16.51 -5.15 -8.13
C ALA A 188 -17.82 -5.83 -7.69
N ASP A 189 -17.82 -7.16 -7.62
CA ASP A 189 -18.99 -7.97 -7.25
C ASP A 189 -19.19 -8.09 -5.73
N LEU A 190 -18.18 -7.73 -4.93
CA LEU A 190 -18.21 -7.85 -3.48
C LEU A 190 -18.62 -6.54 -2.76
N PRO A 191 -19.40 -6.63 -1.67
CA PRO A 191 -19.71 -5.49 -0.82
C PRO A 191 -18.45 -5.02 -0.07
N LYS A 192 -18.37 -3.72 0.22
CA LYS A 192 -17.16 -3.06 0.76
C LYS A 192 -17.46 -1.71 1.41
N PHE A 193 -18.60 -1.60 2.09
CA PHE A 193 -19.07 -0.38 2.75
C PHE A 193 -18.85 -0.40 4.27
N THR A 194 -18.75 -1.59 4.86
CA THR A 194 -18.52 -1.78 6.29
C THR A 194 -17.17 -2.45 6.55
N LYS A 195 -16.69 -2.38 7.80
CA LYS A 195 -15.47 -3.08 8.23
C LYS A 195 -15.51 -4.58 7.91
N ASP A 196 -16.60 -5.25 8.25
CA ASP A 196 -16.71 -6.70 8.07
C ASP A 196 -16.75 -7.09 6.58
N GLU A 197 -17.39 -6.28 5.75
CA GLU A 197 -17.40 -6.46 4.30
C GLU A 197 -16.01 -6.26 3.70
N ILE A 198 -15.29 -5.19 4.09
CA ILE A 198 -13.93 -4.92 3.61
C ILE A 198 -12.96 -6.01 4.04
N LEU A 199 -13.01 -6.44 5.30
CA LEU A 199 -12.17 -7.53 5.80
C LEU A 199 -12.52 -8.88 5.15
N SER A 200 -13.79 -9.11 4.83
CA SER A 200 -14.20 -10.31 4.09
C SER A 200 -13.71 -10.27 2.64
N LEU A 201 -13.78 -9.12 1.98
CA LEU A 201 -13.24 -8.91 0.63
C LEU A 201 -11.72 -9.13 0.61
N LEU A 202 -10.98 -8.54 1.54
CA LEU A 202 -9.53 -8.74 1.65
C LEU A 202 -9.16 -10.17 2.06
N GLY A 203 -10.12 -10.95 2.57
CA GLY A 203 -9.94 -12.37 2.89
C GLY A 203 -10.46 -13.32 1.81
N ASP A 204 -10.88 -12.79 0.66
CA ASP A 204 -11.50 -13.56 -0.42
C ASP A 204 -10.47 -14.42 -1.16
N THR A 205 -10.79 -15.71 -1.28
CA THR A 205 -9.95 -16.72 -1.94
C THR A 205 -10.72 -17.45 -3.05
N GLU A 206 -11.74 -16.81 -3.62
CA GLU A 206 -12.67 -17.50 -4.53
C GLU A 206 -12.07 -17.74 -5.91
N ASP A 207 -11.29 -16.78 -6.42
CA ASP A 207 -10.51 -17.00 -7.65
C ASP A 207 -9.33 -17.92 -7.32
N GLU A 208 -9.31 -19.13 -7.89
CA GLU A 208 -8.28 -20.13 -7.60
C GLU A 208 -6.89 -19.74 -8.12
N LEU A 209 -6.83 -18.90 -9.17
CA LEU A 209 -5.58 -18.48 -9.80
C LEU A 209 -5.12 -17.12 -9.29
N TYR A 210 -6.05 -16.18 -9.12
CA TYR A 210 -5.77 -14.79 -8.74
C TYR A 210 -6.65 -14.33 -7.56
N PRO A 211 -6.57 -15.00 -6.39
CA PRO A 211 -7.37 -14.61 -5.23
C PRO A 211 -6.97 -13.23 -4.73
N ILE A 212 -7.85 -12.54 -4.01
CA ILE A 212 -7.48 -11.27 -3.34
C ILE A 212 -6.59 -11.55 -2.13
N TYR A 213 -6.85 -12.64 -1.41
CA TYR A 213 -5.99 -13.13 -0.34
C TYR A 213 -5.11 -14.27 -0.86
N MET A 214 -3.82 -14.00 -1.02
CA MET A 214 -2.86 -14.89 -1.63
C MET A 214 -2.42 -16.01 -0.66
N GLN A 215 -2.51 -17.26 -1.12
CA GLN A 215 -2.06 -18.46 -0.41
C GLN A 215 -1.36 -19.46 -1.36
N GLY A 216 -0.78 -18.94 -2.45
CA GLY A 216 -0.12 -19.75 -3.45
C GLY A 216 1.26 -20.25 -2.99
N PRO A 217 1.89 -21.22 -3.67
CA PRO A 217 3.18 -21.77 -3.26
C PRO A 217 4.36 -20.78 -3.33
N VAL A 218 4.18 -19.65 -4.03
CA VAL A 218 5.21 -18.62 -4.22
C VAL A 218 4.76 -17.28 -3.66
N LEU A 219 3.49 -16.90 -3.85
CA LEU A 219 2.94 -15.60 -3.47
C LEU A 219 1.97 -15.74 -2.30
N HIS A 220 2.19 -14.97 -1.23
CA HIS A 220 1.43 -15.03 0.01
C HIS A 220 1.01 -13.62 0.45
N THR A 221 -0.20 -13.51 1.03
CA THR A 221 -0.56 -12.36 1.85
C THR A 221 0.18 -12.47 3.16
N LEU A 222 1.19 -11.63 3.34
CA LEU A 222 2.04 -11.61 4.54
C LEU A 222 1.25 -11.08 5.74
N CYS A 223 0.47 -10.03 5.53
CA CYS A 223 -0.45 -9.49 6.51
C CYS A 223 -1.59 -8.71 5.85
N THR A 224 -2.66 -8.53 6.61
CA THR A 224 -3.73 -7.59 6.28
C THR A 224 -3.73 -6.46 7.29
N ILE A 225 -3.87 -5.22 6.82
CA ILE A 225 -4.00 -4.04 7.66
C ILE A 225 -5.44 -3.54 7.61
N TRP A 226 -5.90 -3.04 8.75
CA TRP A 226 -7.12 -2.27 8.87
C TRP A 226 -6.82 -0.96 9.59
N VAL A 227 -7.06 0.15 8.90
CA VAL A 227 -7.00 1.51 9.45
C VAL A 227 -8.42 2.01 9.65
N ASP A 228 -8.76 2.31 10.89
CA ASP A 228 -9.97 3.01 11.26
C ASP A 228 -9.60 4.45 11.61
N VAL A 229 -9.83 5.37 10.67
CA VAL A 229 -9.48 6.79 10.83
C VAL A 229 -10.34 7.44 11.91
N ASP A 230 -11.61 7.02 12.02
CA ASP A 230 -12.56 7.53 13.00
C ASP A 230 -12.22 7.06 14.42
N ALA A 231 -11.91 5.78 14.58
CA ALA A 231 -11.46 5.22 15.87
C ALA A 231 -10.00 5.52 16.19
N ARG A 232 -9.24 6.08 15.23
CA ARG A 232 -7.80 6.35 15.31
C ARG A 232 -7.01 5.10 15.67
N LYS A 233 -7.27 4.01 14.95
CA LYS A 233 -6.61 2.72 15.18
C LYS A 233 -6.09 2.11 13.90
N LEU A 234 -4.94 1.47 14.01
CA LEU A 234 -4.43 0.58 12.98
C LEU A 234 -4.28 -0.82 13.57
N THR A 235 -4.86 -1.80 12.90
CA THR A 235 -4.75 -3.21 13.25
C THR A 235 -4.01 -3.95 12.14
N ILE A 236 -3.01 -4.75 12.51
CA ILE A 236 -2.29 -5.65 11.61
C ILE A 236 -2.70 -7.08 11.97
N TYR A 237 -3.27 -7.80 11.01
CA TYR A 237 -3.64 -9.20 11.13
C TYR A 237 -2.55 -10.07 10.49
N SER A 238 -1.99 -10.99 11.27
CA SER A 238 -1.23 -12.10 10.71
C SER A 238 -2.20 -13.26 10.43
N GLY A 239 -2.49 -13.50 9.16
CA GLY A 239 -3.44 -14.50 8.70
C GLY A 239 -4.73 -13.91 8.13
N ARG A 240 -5.56 -14.81 7.57
CA ARG A 240 -6.71 -14.41 6.74
C ARG A 240 -7.74 -13.60 7.52
N PRO A 241 -8.08 -12.38 7.05
CA PRO A 241 -9.18 -11.63 7.62
C PRO A 241 -10.52 -12.33 7.28
N SER A 242 -11.46 -12.29 8.21
CA SER A 242 -12.80 -12.85 8.11
C SER A 242 -13.69 -12.17 9.17
N SER A 243 -15.01 -12.32 9.04
CA SER A 243 -15.95 -11.82 10.04
C SER A 243 -15.97 -12.65 11.35
N ILE A 244 -15.24 -13.76 11.43
CA ILE A 244 -15.24 -14.66 12.58
C ILE A 244 -13.87 -14.58 13.27
N GLU A 245 -13.84 -13.94 14.44
CA GLU A 245 -12.64 -13.51 15.19
C GLU A 245 -11.70 -14.62 15.71
N ARG A 246 -11.98 -15.91 15.46
CA ARG A 246 -11.49 -16.97 16.36
C ARG A 246 -10.01 -17.33 16.31
N GLU A 247 -9.23 -16.87 15.35
CA GLU A 247 -7.78 -17.16 15.32
C GLU A 247 -7.00 -16.00 14.70
N ARG A 248 -6.82 -14.89 15.43
CA ARG A 248 -5.91 -13.82 14.99
C ARG A 248 -5.00 -13.37 16.10
N SER A 249 -3.69 -13.49 15.89
CA SER A 249 -2.78 -12.52 16.48
C SER A 249 -2.94 -11.23 15.69
N ALA A 250 -3.31 -10.17 16.40
CA ALA A 250 -3.48 -8.85 15.84
C ALA A 250 -2.64 -7.87 16.64
N LEU A 251 -1.78 -7.13 15.96
CA LEU A 251 -1.12 -5.97 16.56
C LEU A 251 -2.03 -4.77 16.38
N VAL A 252 -2.36 -4.09 17.48
CA VAL A 252 -3.22 -2.91 17.46
C VAL A 252 -2.42 -1.72 17.93
N PHE A 253 -2.46 -0.66 17.14
CA PHE A 253 -1.81 0.61 17.41
C PHE A 253 -2.85 1.71 17.53
N ASP A 254 -2.73 2.52 18.58
CA ASP A 254 -3.47 3.77 18.68
C ASP A 254 -2.73 4.83 17.85
N LEU A 255 -3.45 5.42 16.90
CA LEU A 255 -2.98 6.52 16.07
C LEU A 255 -3.18 7.80 16.88
N THR A 256 -2.22 8.12 17.74
CA THR A 256 -2.22 9.38 18.48
C THR A 256 -1.51 10.44 17.64
N ALA A 257 -2.19 11.57 17.41
CA ALA A 257 -1.55 12.78 16.93
C ALA A 257 -1.09 13.57 18.17
N GLN A 258 0.21 13.78 18.31
CA GLN A 258 0.80 14.67 19.31
C GLN A 258 0.82 16.11 18.82
#